data_AF-A0A5C5Y7R5-F1
#
_entry.id   AF-A0A5C5Y7R5-F1
#
_cell.length_a   1.000
_cell.length_b   1.000
_cell.length_c   1.000
_cell.angle_alpha   90.00
_cell.angle_beta   90.00
_cell.angle_gamma   90.00
#
_symmetry.space_group_name_H-M   'P 1'
#
loop_
_entity.id
_entity.type
_entity.pdbx_description
1 polymer ?
#
loop_
_entity_poly.entity_id
_entity_poly.type
_entity_poly.pdbx_seq_one_letter_code
_entity_poly.pdbx_strand_id
1 'polypeptide(L)'
;MSSLFRTLSLRAAVVAMLVAAVPTAGSIAPAQEQLAPSSNPAAGGQVSEPVVVLTLGSVSKLQKDVQYLASAVGQPQAAGIFLGMSAMFTNGVDTTQPIAITLPLVNGAPEPVALIPTKDVRTVLKTVEAQTGGFDELDDGTYVISVAGTVIYIKQSGDWAIVSRKREMLSTVPNDPTTLFAGMGNNYDLAVQLKMQLVPANVRAMLIGQLRQGFEQAMERQGGSDDESAAYAESTLDQLEQLIEDTEELFVGWNTNVEAKQLEFDSRFVAVDGSKLSAMYSDQQPIPSRFASVIRDDAAAYFHGAASLGPALVEQSRDSISGSVTMVKKALEQSDELNEDEMADVNELIDAVAGLVMDSIAEGKTDAGGVLLADTGSLQFAMGTFVSDGDEAAQVVKDLAAKLEGKPNTPRFKFDMSEYGGVTIHLIEADVPESEDEARKVLGDVLKVYVGTADEAVYVAIGDASVDLAKELIDSGTTNQAAGEALSQGRILMLPILKYVRSIESNPVIDAMVQSLTNENLSGQVEFTANSIPSGQKANLVIGEGVLKAVGAGIQAGQAAKQADGDF
;
A
#
# COMPACT_ATOMS: atom_id res chain seq x y z
N MET A 1 -31.40 -12.94 -17.61
CA MET A 1 -30.50 -14.05 -17.21
C MET A 1 -29.24 -14.21 -18.07
N SER A 2 -29.14 -13.73 -19.32
CA SER A 2 -27.89 -13.83 -20.11
C SER A 2 -26.95 -12.60 -20.01
N SER A 3 -27.25 -11.62 -19.16
CA SER A 3 -26.40 -10.43 -18.91
C SER A 3 -25.57 -10.55 -17.62
N LEU A 4 -26.13 -11.07 -16.53
CA LEU A 4 -25.44 -11.31 -15.24
C LEU A 4 -24.13 -12.10 -15.39
N PHE A 5 -24.14 -13.19 -16.17
CA PHE A 5 -22.93 -13.97 -16.44
C PHE A 5 -22.02 -13.37 -17.53
N ARG A 6 -22.45 -12.32 -18.22
CA ARG A 6 -21.62 -11.54 -19.17
C ARG A 6 -20.88 -10.39 -18.50
N THR A 7 -21.27 -10.00 -17.29
CA THR A 7 -20.57 -9.00 -16.48
C THR A 7 -19.83 -9.62 -15.29
N LEU A 8 -20.23 -10.82 -14.85
CA LEU A 8 -19.42 -11.70 -13.98
C LEU A 8 -18.51 -12.67 -14.79
N SER A 9 -18.33 -12.47 -16.10
CA SER A 9 -17.37 -13.26 -16.89
C SER A 9 -15.94 -12.83 -16.57
N LEU A 10 -15.25 -13.71 -15.82
CA LEU A 10 -13.80 -13.87 -15.69
C LEU A 10 -12.92 -12.70 -15.23
N ARG A 11 -13.41 -11.47 -15.23
CA ARG A 11 -12.72 -10.33 -14.62
C ARG A 11 -12.94 -10.29 -13.11
N ALA A 12 -14.02 -10.87 -12.57
CA ALA A 12 -14.30 -10.85 -11.15
C ALA A 12 -13.58 -11.95 -10.35
N ALA A 13 -13.45 -13.18 -10.89
CA ALA A 13 -12.87 -14.30 -10.13
C ALA A 13 -11.33 -14.28 -10.04
N VAL A 14 -10.65 -13.69 -11.03
CA VAL A 14 -9.17 -13.58 -11.03
C VAL A 14 -8.71 -12.26 -10.39
N VAL A 15 -9.56 -11.23 -10.36
CA VAL A 15 -9.26 -9.95 -9.68
C VAL A 15 -9.69 -9.97 -8.20
N ALA A 16 -10.69 -10.76 -7.80
CA ALA A 16 -11.12 -10.84 -6.39
C ALA A 16 -10.12 -11.59 -5.48
N MET A 17 -9.33 -12.55 -5.98
CA MET A 17 -8.33 -13.25 -5.14
C MET A 17 -7.00 -12.52 -5.00
N LEU A 18 -6.68 -11.57 -5.89
CA LEU A 18 -5.45 -10.77 -5.81
C LEU A 18 -5.61 -9.46 -5.02
N VAL A 19 -6.85 -9.06 -4.71
CA VAL A 19 -7.16 -7.81 -3.98
C VAL A 19 -7.51 -8.07 -2.50
N ALA A 20 -7.67 -9.33 -2.06
CA ALA A 20 -8.12 -9.65 -0.70
C ALA A 20 -7.01 -9.82 0.37
N ALA A 21 -5.73 -9.59 0.06
CA ALA A 21 -4.61 -9.82 1.00
C ALA A 21 -3.64 -8.64 1.17
N VAL A 22 -4.12 -7.42 0.96
CA VAL A 22 -3.48 -6.21 1.49
C VAL A 22 -4.59 -5.42 2.16
N PRO A 23 -4.58 -5.16 3.48
CA PRO A 23 -5.34 -4.01 3.98
C PRO A 23 -4.75 -2.81 3.24
N THR A 24 -5.46 -2.35 2.21
CA THR A 24 -5.12 -1.11 1.53
C THR A 24 -5.17 -0.05 2.61
N ALA A 25 -4.00 0.38 3.09
CA ALA A 25 -3.85 1.64 3.76
C ALA A 25 -4.54 2.66 2.85
N GLY A 26 -5.69 3.17 3.30
CA GLY A 26 -6.56 4.02 2.51
C GLY A 26 -5.72 5.11 1.86
N SER A 27 -5.82 5.21 0.54
CA SER A 27 -5.23 6.32 -0.19
C SER A 27 -5.93 7.59 0.25
N ILE A 28 -5.33 8.31 1.19
CA ILE A 28 -5.73 9.69 1.51
C ILE A 28 -5.21 10.55 0.37
N ALA A 29 -6.01 10.70 -0.68
CA ALA A 29 -5.77 11.75 -1.66
C ALA A 29 -5.91 13.10 -0.94
N PRO A 30 -4.90 13.99 -0.98
CA PRO A 30 -5.04 15.30 -0.38
C PRO A 30 -6.00 16.11 -1.24
N ALA A 31 -7.19 16.41 -0.71
CA ALA A 31 -7.98 17.52 -1.19
C ALA A 31 -7.13 18.78 -1.01
N GLN A 32 -6.65 19.34 -2.12
CA GLN A 32 -6.08 20.68 -2.15
C GLN A 32 -7.18 21.67 -1.81
N GLU A 33 -7.30 22.03 -0.53
CA GLU A 33 -8.08 23.19 -0.13
C GLU A 33 -7.17 24.24 0.52
N GLN A 34 -7.34 25.44 0.01
CA GLN A 34 -6.45 26.57 0.12
C GLN A 34 -6.50 27.11 1.56
N LEU A 35 -5.52 26.72 2.39
CA LEU A 35 -5.33 27.26 3.73
C LEU A 35 -5.00 28.76 3.66
N ALA A 36 -6.01 29.61 3.72
CA ALA A 36 -5.83 31.05 3.91
C ALA A 36 -5.64 31.33 5.42
N PRO A 37 -4.55 32.00 5.85
CA PRO A 37 -4.36 32.34 7.25
C PRO A 37 -5.31 33.47 7.67
N SER A 38 -6.08 33.25 8.74
CA SER A 38 -6.80 34.31 9.44
C SER A 38 -5.82 35.11 10.29
N SER A 39 -5.69 36.40 9.97
CA SER A 39 -4.82 37.34 10.67
C SER A 39 -5.44 37.84 11.96
N ASN A 40 -4.81 37.58 13.10
CA ASN A 40 -4.85 38.49 14.25
C ASN A 40 -3.56 38.37 15.09
N PRO A 41 -2.85 39.48 15.39
CA PRO A 41 -1.58 39.42 16.08
C PRO A 41 -1.77 39.45 17.60
N ALA A 42 -1.20 38.49 18.31
CA ALA A 42 -0.91 38.61 19.74
C ALA A 42 0.51 38.10 20.02
N ALA A 43 1.24 38.91 20.77
CA ALA A 43 2.67 38.81 21.02
C ALA A 43 3.04 37.66 21.97
N GLY A 44 4.19 37.03 21.71
CA GLY A 44 4.89 36.10 22.61
C GLY A 44 4.35 34.66 22.62
N GLY A 45 4.45 33.95 21.49
CA GLY A 45 4.00 32.55 21.39
C GLY A 45 5.06 31.53 21.82
N GLN A 46 4.66 30.53 22.61
CA GLN A 46 5.47 29.32 22.81
C GLN A 46 5.65 28.61 21.46
N VAL A 47 6.91 28.41 21.05
CA VAL A 47 7.27 27.64 19.86
C VAL A 47 7.23 26.17 20.22
N SER A 48 6.47 25.35 19.49
CA SER A 48 6.45 23.90 19.69
C SER A 48 7.70 23.25 19.11
N GLU A 49 8.00 22.03 19.55
CA GLU A 49 8.83 21.12 18.75
C GLU A 49 8.21 20.90 17.36
N PRO A 50 9.00 20.56 16.33
CA PRO A 50 8.49 20.33 14.98
C PRO A 50 7.44 19.23 14.94
N VAL A 51 6.24 19.56 14.44
CA VAL A 51 5.17 18.57 14.24
C VAL A 51 5.38 17.76 12.97
N VAL A 52 5.97 18.36 11.93
CA VAL A 52 6.40 17.66 10.71
C VAL A 52 7.90 17.88 10.51
N VAL A 53 8.57 16.81 10.09
CA VAL A 53 9.94 16.83 9.61
C VAL A 53 9.95 16.20 8.22
N LEU A 54 10.49 16.93 7.25
CA LEU A 54 10.72 16.48 5.89
C LEU A 54 12.23 16.50 5.66
N THR A 55 12.80 15.42 5.14
CA THR A 55 14.18 15.41 4.68
C THR A 55 14.27 15.03 3.22
N LEU A 56 15.18 15.70 2.53
CA LEU A 56 15.66 15.30 1.23
C LEU A 56 17.10 14.81 1.40
N GLY A 57 17.42 13.67 0.79
CA GLY A 57 18.77 13.14 0.74
C GLY A 57 19.76 14.16 0.19
N SER A 58 21.04 14.01 0.53
CA SER A 58 22.07 14.91 0.04
C SER A 58 22.10 14.98 -1.49
N VAL A 59 22.48 16.13 -2.02
CA VAL A 59 22.57 16.34 -3.48
C VAL A 59 23.42 15.24 -4.13
N SER A 60 24.54 14.85 -3.53
CA SER A 60 25.42 13.81 -4.09
C SER A 60 24.73 12.45 -4.16
N LYS A 61 23.92 12.10 -3.14
CA LYS A 61 23.10 10.89 -3.14
C LYS A 61 22.04 10.95 -4.23
N LEU A 62 21.22 11.99 -4.26
CA LEU A 62 20.17 12.16 -5.28
C LEU A 62 20.71 12.14 -6.70
N GLN A 63 21.88 12.74 -6.95
CA GLN A 63 22.52 12.70 -8.26
C GLN A 63 22.88 11.27 -8.68
N LYS A 64 23.45 10.47 -7.76
CA LYS A 64 23.76 9.05 -7.99
C LYS A 64 22.48 8.25 -8.25
N ASP A 65 21.45 8.52 -7.47
CA ASP A 65 20.21 7.74 -7.49
C ASP A 65 19.35 8.06 -8.71
N VAL A 66 19.21 9.34 -9.07
CA VAL A 66 18.56 9.76 -10.32
C VAL A 66 19.32 9.20 -11.53
N GLN A 67 20.66 9.21 -11.51
CA GLN A 67 21.44 8.60 -12.58
C GLN A 67 21.19 7.10 -12.71
N TYR A 68 21.13 6.40 -11.58
CA TYR A 68 20.82 4.98 -11.53
C TYR A 68 19.41 4.70 -12.07
N LEU A 69 18.37 5.36 -11.54
CA LEU A 69 16.98 5.17 -11.94
C LEU A 69 16.75 5.49 -13.41
N ALA A 70 17.26 6.63 -13.88
CA ALA A 70 17.18 7.04 -15.26
C ALA A 70 17.84 6.00 -16.19
N SER A 71 18.96 5.42 -15.78
CA SER A 71 19.62 4.35 -16.54
C SER A 71 18.82 3.06 -16.52
N ALA A 72 18.27 2.68 -15.37
CA ALA A 72 17.46 1.46 -15.22
C ALA A 72 16.21 1.47 -16.08
N VAL A 73 15.52 2.62 -16.22
CA VAL A 73 14.34 2.74 -17.09
C VAL A 73 14.67 3.08 -18.55
N GLY A 74 15.94 3.09 -18.92
CA GLY A 74 16.39 3.35 -20.30
C GLY A 74 16.27 4.81 -20.75
N GLN A 75 16.32 5.77 -19.82
CA GLN A 75 16.30 7.22 -20.08
C GLN A 75 17.52 7.96 -19.47
N PRO A 76 18.78 7.55 -19.73
CA PRO A 76 19.96 8.17 -19.11
C PRO A 76 20.09 9.68 -19.39
N GLN A 77 19.50 10.18 -20.48
CA GLN A 77 19.44 11.62 -20.79
C GLN A 77 18.65 12.43 -19.76
N ALA A 78 17.64 11.84 -19.11
CA ALA A 78 16.83 12.52 -18.10
C ALA A 78 17.69 12.86 -16.86
N ALA A 79 18.63 11.98 -16.50
CA ALA A 79 19.60 12.28 -15.45
C ALA A 79 20.48 13.49 -15.81
N GLY A 80 20.94 13.60 -17.06
CA GLY A 80 21.72 14.75 -17.51
C GLY A 80 21.00 16.09 -17.33
N ILE A 81 19.68 16.12 -17.59
CA ILE A 81 18.83 17.31 -17.37
C ILE A 81 18.75 17.64 -15.88
N PHE A 82 18.48 16.64 -15.03
CA PHE A 82 18.44 16.82 -13.57
C PHE A 82 19.78 17.32 -13.00
N LEU A 83 20.89 16.73 -13.44
CA LEU A 83 22.24 17.16 -13.05
C LEU A 83 22.50 18.62 -13.47
N GLY A 84 22.12 18.99 -14.69
CA GLY A 84 22.26 20.35 -15.18
C GLY A 84 21.42 21.36 -14.40
N MET A 85 20.16 21.03 -14.08
CA MET A 85 19.27 21.88 -13.30
C MET A 85 19.74 22.01 -11.84
N SER A 86 20.09 20.89 -11.19
CA SER A 86 20.55 20.90 -9.79
C SER A 86 21.84 21.72 -9.62
N ALA A 87 22.78 21.62 -10.55
CA ALA A 87 24.03 22.38 -10.50
C ALA A 87 23.83 23.92 -10.45
N MET A 88 22.69 24.43 -10.94
CA MET A 88 22.37 25.86 -10.88
C MET A 88 22.04 26.34 -9.46
N PHE A 89 21.64 25.44 -8.55
CA PHE A 89 21.16 25.78 -7.22
C PHE A 89 22.08 25.30 -6.09
N THR A 90 23.08 24.46 -6.39
CA THR A 90 23.90 23.79 -5.37
C THR A 90 25.22 24.49 -5.07
N ASN A 91 25.52 25.60 -5.76
CA ASN A 91 26.74 26.35 -5.47
C ASN A 91 26.69 26.99 -4.07
N GLY A 92 27.70 26.70 -3.26
CA GLY A 92 27.75 27.08 -1.84
C GLY A 92 27.00 26.13 -0.90
N VAL A 93 26.24 25.15 -1.40
CA VAL A 93 25.58 24.11 -0.59
C VAL A 93 26.54 22.94 -0.37
N ASP A 94 26.61 22.40 0.84
CA ASP A 94 27.31 21.15 1.11
C ASP A 94 26.49 19.99 0.54
N THR A 95 26.96 19.42 -0.56
CA THR A 95 26.27 18.38 -1.30
C THR A 95 26.31 17.00 -0.64
N THR A 96 26.97 16.86 0.52
CA THR A 96 27.11 15.58 1.24
C THR A 96 26.14 15.45 2.41
N GLN A 97 25.58 16.57 2.87
CA GLN A 97 24.60 16.62 3.95
C GLN A 97 23.17 16.70 3.37
N PRO A 98 22.17 16.12 4.07
CA PRO A 98 20.78 16.21 3.66
C PRO A 98 20.24 17.63 3.87
N ILE A 99 19.15 17.95 3.16
CA ILE A 99 18.36 19.16 3.40
C ILE A 99 17.15 18.75 4.25
N ALA A 100 16.78 19.60 5.22
CA ALA A 100 15.60 19.35 6.04
C ALA A 100 14.65 20.55 6.05
N ILE A 101 13.36 20.27 6.13
CA ILE A 101 12.31 21.26 6.42
C ILE A 101 11.60 20.77 7.67
N THR A 102 11.56 21.62 8.69
CA THR A 102 10.80 21.36 9.91
C THR A 102 9.60 22.29 9.96
N LEU A 103 8.50 21.79 10.52
CA LEU A 103 7.26 22.52 10.64
C LEU A 103 6.85 22.57 12.12
N PRO A 104 7.43 23.47 12.93
CA PRO A 104 6.88 23.80 14.23
C PRO A 104 5.56 24.57 14.10
N LEU A 105 4.80 24.57 15.19
CA LEU A 105 3.60 25.38 15.34
C LEU A 105 3.89 26.56 16.27
N VAL A 106 3.55 27.76 15.81
CA VAL A 106 3.62 28.99 16.61
C VAL A 106 2.22 29.53 16.75
N ASN A 107 1.69 29.53 17.97
CA ASN A 107 0.29 29.89 18.25
C ASN A 107 -0.71 29.06 17.39
N GLY A 108 -0.40 27.78 17.15
CA GLY A 108 -1.22 26.88 16.34
C GLY A 108 -1.09 27.04 14.82
N ALA A 109 -0.33 28.03 14.34
CA ALA A 109 -0.07 28.22 12.91
C ALA A 109 1.25 27.55 12.49
N PRO A 110 1.29 26.87 11.33
CA PRO A 110 2.50 26.25 10.82
C PRO A 110 3.53 27.29 10.37
N GLU A 111 4.74 27.18 10.91
CA GLU A 111 5.87 28.06 10.57
C GLU A 111 7.04 27.25 10.02
N PRO A 112 7.15 27.07 8.70
CA PRO A 112 8.21 26.27 8.10
C PRO A 112 9.58 26.89 8.36
N VAL A 113 10.53 26.03 8.71
CA VAL A 113 11.95 26.35 8.86
C VAL A 113 12.74 25.39 7.99
N ALA A 114 13.43 25.92 6.96
CA ALA A 114 14.31 25.11 6.13
C ALA A 114 15.76 25.18 6.64
N LEU A 115 16.43 24.04 6.56
CA LEU A 115 17.78 23.79 7.03
C LEU A 115 18.60 23.38 5.82
N ILE A 116 19.42 24.32 5.33
CA ILE A 116 20.24 24.13 4.13
C ILE A 116 21.69 23.96 4.60
N PRO A 117 22.36 22.84 4.27
CA PRO A 117 23.73 22.64 4.71
C PRO A 117 24.67 23.54 3.90
N THR A 118 25.37 24.46 4.56
CA THR A 118 26.29 25.40 3.92
C THR A 118 27.20 26.05 4.96
N LYS A 119 28.44 26.32 4.58
CA LYS A 119 29.39 27.11 5.39
C LYS A 119 29.38 28.60 5.03
N ASP A 120 28.73 28.95 3.93
CA ASP A 120 28.71 30.31 3.39
C ASP A 120 27.36 30.60 2.71
N VAL A 121 26.39 31.00 3.52
CA VAL A 121 25.07 31.43 3.06
C VAL A 121 25.12 32.54 2.00
N ARG A 122 26.14 33.41 2.02
CA ARG A 122 26.26 34.49 1.02
C ARG A 122 26.49 33.94 -0.37
N THR A 123 27.27 32.88 -0.50
CA THR A 123 27.48 32.20 -1.79
C THR A 123 26.19 31.54 -2.29
N VAL A 124 25.40 30.94 -1.38
CA VAL A 124 24.08 30.39 -1.73
C VAL A 124 23.12 31.48 -2.21
N LEU A 125 23.04 32.61 -1.49
CA LEU A 125 22.17 33.73 -1.86
C LEU A 125 22.53 34.35 -3.21
N LYS A 126 23.82 34.55 -3.49
CA LYS A 126 24.30 35.01 -4.80
C LYS A 126 23.93 34.05 -5.93
N THR A 127 23.92 32.75 -5.64
CA THR A 127 23.57 31.72 -6.62
C THR A 127 22.10 31.84 -7.04
N VAL A 128 21.21 32.18 -6.11
CA VAL A 128 19.76 32.29 -6.37
C VAL A 128 19.27 33.72 -6.63
N GLU A 129 20.17 34.71 -6.65
CA GLU A 129 19.85 36.14 -6.77
C GLU A 129 19.04 36.47 -8.03
N ALA A 130 19.30 35.76 -9.14
CA ALA A 130 18.54 35.93 -10.38
C ALA A 130 17.06 35.54 -10.24
N GLN A 131 16.73 34.65 -9.30
CA GLN A 131 15.36 34.20 -9.03
C GLN A 131 14.72 34.94 -7.84
N THR A 132 15.52 35.30 -6.83
CA THR A 132 15.03 35.91 -5.57
C THR A 132 15.16 37.44 -5.54
N GLY A 133 15.89 38.03 -6.48
CA GLY A 133 16.38 39.40 -6.35
C GLY A 133 17.55 39.52 -5.37
N GLY A 134 17.98 40.76 -5.13
CA GLY A 134 19.05 41.06 -4.17
C GLY A 134 18.67 40.71 -2.73
N PHE A 135 19.68 40.62 -1.87
CA PHE A 135 19.51 40.39 -0.44
C PHE A 135 20.07 41.55 0.38
N ASP A 136 19.40 41.87 1.48
CA ASP A 136 19.89 42.81 2.49
C ASP A 136 20.50 42.02 3.66
N GLU A 137 21.40 42.66 4.40
CA GLU A 137 22.00 42.11 5.62
C GLU A 137 21.68 43.03 6.80
N LEU A 138 21.15 42.47 7.87
CA LEU A 138 20.83 43.17 9.10
C LEU A 138 22.05 43.19 10.04
N ASP A 139 22.05 44.10 11.01
CA ASP A 139 23.16 44.31 11.97
C ASP A 139 23.55 43.05 12.79
N ASP A 140 22.65 42.07 12.89
CA ASP A 140 22.88 40.81 13.62
C ASP A 140 23.36 39.65 12.73
N GLY A 141 23.70 39.93 11.46
CA GLY A 141 24.14 38.94 10.46
C GLY A 141 22.99 38.13 9.84
N THR A 142 21.73 38.53 10.05
CA THR A 142 20.57 37.95 9.37
C THR A 142 20.45 38.53 7.96
N TYR A 143 20.33 37.67 6.96
CA TYR A 143 20.06 38.04 5.59
C TYR A 143 18.55 38.08 5.33
N VAL A 144 18.12 39.00 4.45
CA VAL A 144 16.71 39.19 4.10
C VAL A 144 16.57 39.18 2.59
N ILE A 145 15.67 38.33 2.09
CA ILE A 145 15.26 38.31 0.68
C ILE A 145 13.75 38.53 0.55
N SER A 146 13.33 39.05 -0.61
CA SER A 146 11.91 39.19 -0.94
C SER A 146 11.56 38.34 -2.16
N VAL A 147 10.85 37.23 -1.94
CA VAL A 147 10.43 36.32 -3.01
C VAL A 147 8.94 36.50 -3.24
N ALA A 148 8.57 36.98 -4.43
CA ALA A 148 7.17 37.24 -4.81
C ALA A 148 6.38 38.05 -3.75
N GLY A 149 7.04 39.05 -3.13
CA GLY A 149 6.43 39.89 -2.09
C GLY A 149 6.42 39.29 -0.68
N THR A 150 6.92 38.07 -0.49
CA THR A 150 7.11 37.45 0.83
C THR A 150 8.53 37.67 1.32
N VAL A 151 8.67 38.22 2.53
CA VAL A 151 9.97 38.43 3.18
C VAL A 151 10.43 37.12 3.82
N ILE A 152 11.66 36.70 3.52
CA ILE A 152 12.31 35.52 4.10
C ILE A 152 13.57 35.98 4.82
N TYR A 153 13.77 35.47 6.04
CA TYR A 153 14.93 35.70 6.87
C TYR A 153 15.82 34.47 6.89
N ILE A 154 17.13 34.69 6.81
CA ILE A 154 18.12 33.62 6.69
C ILE A 154 19.30 33.92 7.61
N LYS A 155 19.71 32.94 8.43
CA LYS A 155 20.86 33.09 9.33
C LYS A 155 21.79 31.88 9.26
N GLN A 156 23.08 32.16 9.18
CA GLN A 156 24.13 31.15 9.30
C GLN A 156 24.23 30.69 10.77
N SER A 157 24.18 29.37 10.98
CA SER A 157 24.38 28.71 12.27
C SER A 157 25.29 27.50 12.07
N GLY A 158 26.56 27.63 12.46
CA GLY A 158 27.58 26.60 12.20
C GLY A 158 27.70 26.31 10.71
N ASP A 159 27.52 25.04 10.33
CA ASP A 159 27.57 24.55 8.94
C ASP A 159 26.17 24.53 8.27
N TRP A 160 25.21 25.31 8.78
CA TRP A 160 23.83 25.35 8.27
C TRP A 160 23.35 26.78 8.06
N ALA A 161 22.56 26.99 7.01
CA ALA A 161 21.70 28.15 6.87
C ALA A 161 20.28 27.78 7.33
N ILE A 162 19.78 28.53 8.31
CA ILE A 162 18.41 28.45 8.81
C ILE A 162 17.58 29.47 8.04
N VAL A 163 16.51 29.03 7.39
CA VAL A 163 15.64 29.86 6.54
C VAL A 163 14.24 29.84 7.12
N SER A 164 13.63 31.01 7.36
CA SER A 164 12.25 31.11 7.83
C SER A 164 11.57 32.41 7.40
N ARG A 165 10.23 32.43 7.39
CA ARG A 165 9.43 33.64 7.14
C ARG A 165 9.41 34.58 8.35
N LYS A 166 9.81 34.11 9.52
CA LYS A 166 9.83 34.86 10.77
C LYS A 166 11.22 34.86 11.38
N ARG A 167 11.73 36.05 11.68
CA ARG A 167 13.08 36.22 12.26
C ARG A 167 13.25 35.51 13.61
N GLU A 168 12.20 35.48 14.43
CA GLU A 168 12.19 34.78 15.73
C GLU A 168 12.43 33.27 15.62
N MET A 169 12.08 32.64 14.49
CA MET A 169 12.29 31.22 14.24
C MET A 169 13.76 30.85 14.00
N LEU A 170 14.61 31.83 13.68
CA LEU A 170 16.03 31.57 13.44
C LEU A 170 16.79 31.18 14.70
N SER A 171 16.25 31.48 15.88
CA SER A 171 16.81 31.12 17.20
C SER A 171 16.23 29.86 17.81
N THR A 172 15.22 29.24 17.18
CA THR A 172 14.54 28.06 17.73
C THR A 172 15.20 26.74 17.32
N VAL A 173 16.03 26.78 16.28
CA VAL A 173 16.78 25.62 15.78
C VAL A 173 17.99 25.37 16.69
N PRO A 174 18.25 24.12 17.12
CA PRO A 174 19.47 23.76 17.85
C PRO A 174 20.73 24.05 17.04
N ASN A 175 21.87 24.23 17.72
CA ASN A 175 23.16 24.44 17.05
C ASN A 175 23.52 23.28 16.10
N ASP A 176 23.14 22.05 16.46
CA ASP A 176 23.21 20.88 15.60
C ASP A 176 21.78 20.46 15.18
N PRO A 177 21.34 20.86 13.97
CA PRO A 177 19.99 20.57 13.50
C PRO A 177 19.80 19.10 13.10
N THR A 178 20.85 18.29 12.98
CA THR A 178 20.75 16.88 12.56
C THR A 178 19.95 16.02 13.53
N THR A 179 19.91 16.45 14.80
CA THR A 179 19.09 15.83 15.85
C THR A 179 17.58 15.93 15.57
N LEU A 180 17.14 16.91 14.78
CA LEU A 180 15.72 17.10 14.43
C LEU A 180 15.21 16.06 13.42
N PHE A 181 16.12 15.38 12.71
CA PHE A 181 15.79 14.41 11.65
C PHE A 181 16.60 13.11 11.80
N ALA A 182 16.90 12.72 13.04
CA ALA A 182 17.59 11.47 13.33
C ALA A 182 16.84 10.26 12.74
N GLY A 183 17.58 9.34 12.12
CA GLY A 183 17.00 8.19 11.41
C GLY A 183 16.49 8.50 9.99
N MET A 184 16.41 9.77 9.60
CA MET A 184 16.02 10.22 8.25
C MET A 184 17.26 10.67 7.44
N GLY A 185 17.13 11.71 6.61
CA GLY A 185 18.26 12.29 5.88
C GLY A 185 18.82 11.33 4.85
N ASN A 186 20.13 11.10 4.86
CA ASN A 186 20.82 10.25 3.86
C ASN A 186 20.44 8.76 3.92
N ASN A 187 19.67 8.32 4.93
CA ASN A 187 19.05 7.00 4.92
C ASN A 187 17.97 6.88 3.83
N TYR A 188 17.46 8.00 3.32
CA TYR A 188 16.39 8.09 2.34
C TYR A 188 16.72 9.14 1.26
N ASP A 189 16.07 9.03 0.11
CA ASP A 189 16.02 10.11 -0.88
C ASP A 189 15.01 11.16 -0.45
N LEU A 190 13.89 10.70 0.10
CA LEU A 190 12.82 11.51 0.67
C LEU A 190 12.27 10.81 1.90
N ALA A 191 12.13 11.52 3.01
CA ALA A 191 11.43 11.00 4.17
C ALA A 191 10.56 12.07 4.82
N VAL A 192 9.40 11.66 5.31
CA VAL A 192 8.41 12.48 6.00
C VAL A 192 8.11 11.83 7.34
N GLN A 193 8.18 12.62 8.40
CA GLN A 193 7.77 12.22 9.74
C GLN A 193 6.74 13.24 10.26
N LEU A 194 5.60 12.75 10.72
CA LEU A 194 4.57 13.51 11.41
C LEU A 194 4.47 13.02 12.86
N LYS A 195 4.63 13.95 13.80
CA LYS A 195 4.48 13.74 15.24
C LYS A 195 3.14 14.33 15.68
N MET A 196 2.10 13.52 15.61
CA MET A 196 0.71 13.99 15.75
C MET A 196 0.43 14.58 17.13
N GLN A 197 1.07 14.02 18.18
CA GLN A 197 0.88 14.50 19.56
C GLN A 197 1.47 15.89 19.82
N LEU A 198 2.38 16.36 18.96
CA LEU A 198 2.90 17.73 19.03
C LEU A 198 1.95 18.77 18.43
N VAL A 199 0.94 18.35 17.66
CA VAL A 199 -0.12 19.25 17.17
C VAL A 199 -1.04 19.60 18.36
N PRO A 200 -1.25 20.87 18.73
CA PRO A 200 -2.12 21.24 19.83
C PRO A 200 -3.52 20.63 19.70
N ALA A 201 -4.09 20.20 20.82
CA ALA A 201 -5.41 19.55 20.85
C ALA A 201 -6.51 20.39 20.18
N ASN A 202 -6.47 21.72 20.33
CA ASN A 202 -7.42 22.62 19.67
C ASN A 202 -7.27 22.64 18.14
N VAL A 203 -6.05 22.46 17.61
CA VAL A 203 -5.80 22.38 16.17
C VAL A 203 -6.27 21.02 15.64
N ARG A 204 -6.01 19.93 16.36
CA ARG A 204 -6.55 18.60 16.02
C ARG A 204 -8.08 18.61 16.03
N ALA A 205 -8.70 19.14 17.08
CA ALA A 205 -10.15 19.28 17.18
C ALA A 205 -10.73 20.17 16.07
N MET A 206 -10.03 21.23 15.67
CA MET A 206 -10.44 22.05 14.53
C MET A 206 -10.37 21.27 13.20
N LEU A 207 -9.30 20.52 12.96
CA LEU A 207 -9.17 19.66 11.78
C LEU A 207 -10.29 18.62 11.75
N ILE A 208 -10.54 17.96 12.86
CA ILE A 208 -11.64 17.01 13.05
C ILE A 208 -12.99 17.67 12.73
N GLY A 209 -13.25 18.85 13.29
CA GLY A 209 -14.48 19.60 13.01
C GLY A 209 -14.63 20.00 11.53
N GLN A 210 -13.54 20.37 10.86
CA GLN A 210 -13.54 20.65 9.42
C GLN A 210 -13.80 19.39 8.58
N LEU A 211 -13.23 18.25 8.97
CA LEU A 211 -13.46 16.96 8.33
C LEU A 211 -14.92 16.55 8.47
N ARG A 212 -15.48 16.62 9.68
CA ARG A 212 -16.92 16.38 9.93
C ARG A 212 -17.77 17.29 9.04
N GLN A 213 -17.51 18.60 9.04
CA GLN A 213 -18.26 19.55 8.24
C GLN A 213 -18.16 19.27 6.72
N GLY A 214 -16.96 18.98 6.22
CA GLY A 214 -16.75 18.66 4.80
C GLY A 214 -17.45 17.37 4.39
N PHE A 215 -17.42 16.39 5.28
CA PHE A 215 -18.11 15.11 5.10
C PHE A 215 -19.63 15.27 5.12
N GLU A 216 -20.20 16.00 6.10
CA GLU A 216 -21.62 16.36 6.15
C GLU A 216 -22.07 17.05 4.86
N GLN A 217 -21.31 18.04 4.38
CA GLN A 217 -21.60 18.72 3.11
C GLN A 217 -21.56 17.78 1.90
N ALA A 218 -20.63 16.83 1.88
CA ALA A 218 -20.53 15.85 0.80
C ALA A 218 -21.76 14.92 0.81
N MET A 219 -22.20 14.46 1.99
CA MET A 219 -23.39 13.63 2.18
C MET A 219 -24.67 14.37 1.79
N GLU A 220 -24.82 15.64 2.17
CA GLU A 220 -25.94 16.48 1.76
C GLU A 220 -26.02 16.62 0.24
N ARG A 221 -24.86 16.79 -0.43
CA ARG A 221 -24.79 16.91 -1.90
C ARG A 221 -25.07 15.59 -2.63
N GLN A 222 -24.78 14.45 -2.02
CA GLN A 222 -25.11 13.13 -2.58
C GLN A 222 -26.58 12.74 -2.38
N GLY A 223 -27.39 13.61 -1.77
CA GLY A 223 -28.84 13.41 -1.70
C GLY A 223 -29.31 12.60 -0.50
N GLY A 224 -28.54 12.58 0.60
CA GLY A 224 -28.96 12.06 1.91
C GLY A 224 -29.54 10.65 1.83
N SER A 225 -28.69 9.66 1.57
CA SER A 225 -29.12 8.26 1.50
C SER A 225 -29.31 7.68 2.90
N ASP A 226 -30.52 7.20 3.21
CA ASP A 226 -30.97 6.26 4.27
C ASP A 226 -30.17 6.16 5.59
N ASP A 227 -30.88 6.02 6.73
CA ASP A 227 -30.32 5.99 8.11
C ASP A 227 -29.05 5.11 8.29
N GLU A 228 -28.91 3.99 7.57
CA GLU A 228 -27.71 3.14 7.59
C GLU A 228 -26.47 3.78 6.96
N SER A 229 -26.62 4.55 5.88
CA SER A 229 -25.50 5.21 5.22
C SER A 229 -24.96 6.35 6.09
N ALA A 230 -25.83 6.99 6.87
CA ALA A 230 -25.45 7.99 7.88
C ALA A 230 -24.68 7.35 9.06
N ALA A 231 -25.07 6.15 9.51
CA ALA A 231 -24.34 5.43 10.56
C ALA A 231 -22.96 4.94 10.09
N TYR A 232 -22.83 4.45 8.86
CA TYR A 232 -21.55 4.06 8.27
C TYR A 232 -20.60 5.26 8.09
N ALA A 233 -21.15 6.37 7.60
CA ALA A 233 -20.51 7.66 7.54
C ALA A 233 -19.92 8.11 8.89
N GLU A 234 -20.75 8.06 9.93
CA GLU A 234 -20.37 8.45 11.29
C GLU A 234 -19.25 7.55 11.81
N SER A 235 -19.36 6.23 11.65
CA SER A 235 -18.30 5.28 12.04
C SER A 235 -16.98 5.54 11.31
N THR A 236 -17.04 5.93 10.04
CA THR A 236 -15.84 6.28 9.25
C THR A 236 -15.18 7.55 9.78
N LEU A 237 -15.97 8.57 10.14
CA LEU A 237 -15.47 9.79 10.76
C LEU A 237 -14.86 9.51 12.14
N ASP A 238 -15.54 8.73 12.98
CA ASP A 238 -15.06 8.35 14.30
C ASP A 238 -13.72 7.58 14.21
N GLN A 239 -13.56 6.70 13.22
CA GLN A 239 -12.29 6.01 12.97
C GLN A 239 -11.17 6.96 12.54
N LEU A 240 -11.48 7.95 11.70
CA LEU A 240 -10.51 8.97 11.27
C LEU A 240 -10.12 9.89 12.44
N GLU A 241 -11.07 10.24 13.29
CA GLU A 241 -10.82 10.99 14.52
C GLU A 241 -9.92 10.22 15.46
N GLN A 242 -10.26 8.95 15.69
CA GLN A 242 -9.43 8.07 16.49
C GLN A 242 -8.02 7.98 15.91
N LEU A 243 -7.86 7.88 14.59
CA LEU A 243 -6.54 7.92 13.95
C LEU A 243 -5.80 9.23 14.27
N ILE A 244 -6.45 10.38 14.20
CA ILE A 244 -5.83 11.68 14.53
C ILE A 244 -5.49 11.79 16.02
N GLU A 245 -6.31 11.25 16.91
CA GLU A 245 -6.14 11.36 18.36
C GLU A 245 -5.14 10.36 18.94
N ASP A 246 -5.22 9.10 18.51
CA ASP A 246 -4.47 7.97 19.05
C ASP A 246 -3.15 7.71 18.30
N THR A 247 -2.85 8.45 17.23
CA THR A 247 -1.54 8.33 16.56
C THR A 247 -0.49 9.12 17.30
N GLU A 248 0.66 8.51 17.57
CA GLU A 248 1.85 9.22 18.04
C GLU A 248 2.68 9.71 16.85
N GLU A 249 3.00 8.78 15.95
CA GLU A 249 3.92 9.01 14.86
C GLU A 249 3.48 8.34 13.56
N LEU A 250 3.56 9.09 12.46
CA LEU A 250 3.53 8.56 11.10
C LEU A 250 4.86 8.84 10.42
N PHE A 251 5.41 7.82 9.77
CA PHE A 251 6.63 7.94 8.99
C PHE A 251 6.47 7.28 7.62
N VAL A 252 6.95 7.96 6.58
CA VAL A 252 7.08 7.41 5.23
C VAL A 252 8.45 7.79 4.69
N GLY A 253 9.18 6.81 4.18
CA GLY A 253 10.49 6.97 3.57
C GLY A 253 10.55 6.30 2.20
N TRP A 254 11.21 6.95 1.26
CA TRP A 254 11.62 6.35 -0.02
C TRP A 254 13.13 6.46 -0.14
N ASN A 255 13.78 5.32 -0.37
CA ASN A 255 15.19 5.23 -0.68
C ASN A 255 15.46 4.49 -2.00
N THR A 256 16.41 5.01 -2.79
CA THR A 256 17.05 4.27 -3.87
C THR A 256 18.36 3.69 -3.35
N ASN A 257 18.43 2.37 -3.25
CA ASN A 257 19.62 1.66 -2.82
C ASN A 257 20.38 1.14 -4.05
N VAL A 258 21.32 1.94 -4.54
CA VAL A 258 22.12 1.60 -5.73
C VAL A 258 23.02 0.37 -5.51
N GLU A 259 23.46 0.13 -4.27
CA GLU A 259 24.32 -1.00 -3.94
C GLU A 259 23.54 -2.32 -3.96
N ALA A 260 22.36 -2.34 -3.32
CA ALA A 260 21.44 -3.48 -3.36
C ALA A 260 20.61 -3.54 -4.67
N LYS A 261 20.74 -2.53 -5.55
CA LYS A 261 20.04 -2.43 -6.83
C LYS A 261 18.51 -2.49 -6.67
N GLN A 262 17.98 -1.72 -5.73
CA GLN A 262 16.55 -1.74 -5.40
C GLN A 262 16.01 -0.37 -4.99
N LEU A 263 14.71 -0.20 -5.12
CA LEU A 263 13.94 0.85 -4.46
C LEU A 263 13.32 0.28 -3.19
N GLU A 264 13.31 1.08 -2.15
CA GLU A 264 12.76 0.75 -0.84
C GLU A 264 11.74 1.82 -0.45
N PHE A 265 10.54 1.39 -0.10
CA PHE A 265 9.51 2.23 0.51
C PHE A 265 9.24 1.72 1.92
N ASP A 266 9.50 2.57 2.90
CA ASP A 266 9.26 2.28 4.31
C ASP A 266 8.07 3.07 4.79
N SER A 267 7.20 2.42 5.56
CA SER A 267 6.21 3.09 6.38
C SER A 267 6.32 2.61 7.81
N ARG A 268 6.07 3.52 8.74
CA ARG A 268 5.96 3.20 10.15
C ARG A 268 4.83 4.00 10.77
N PHE A 269 4.06 3.29 11.58
CA PHE A 269 2.95 3.80 12.34
C PHE A 269 3.19 3.48 13.82
N VAL A 270 3.07 4.47 14.69
CA VAL A 270 3.13 4.29 16.15
C VAL A 270 1.91 4.95 16.76
N ALA A 271 1.14 4.19 17.53
CA ALA A 271 0.04 4.69 18.33
C ALA A 271 0.53 5.19 19.69
N VAL A 272 -0.22 6.11 20.28
CA VAL A 272 0.00 6.60 21.64
C VAL A 272 -0.17 5.45 22.62
N ASP A 273 0.79 5.27 23.52
CA ASP A 273 0.74 4.23 24.55
C ASP A 273 -0.56 4.28 25.37
N GLY A 274 -1.21 3.13 25.51
CA GLY A 274 -2.47 3.00 26.28
C GLY A 274 -3.72 3.50 25.56
N SER A 275 -3.60 4.00 24.32
CA SER A 275 -4.73 4.32 23.47
C SER A 275 -5.45 3.08 22.94
N LYS A 276 -6.63 3.27 22.33
CA LYS A 276 -7.35 2.16 21.69
C LYS A 276 -6.56 1.64 20.48
N LEU A 277 -5.91 2.50 19.69
CA LEU A 277 -5.02 2.04 18.61
C LEU A 277 -3.81 1.25 19.12
N SER A 278 -3.17 1.68 20.22
CA SER A 278 -2.05 0.93 20.81
C SER A 278 -2.50 -0.46 21.25
N ALA A 279 -3.69 -0.60 21.85
CA ALA A 279 -4.25 -1.91 22.21
C ALA A 279 -4.50 -2.80 20.98
N MET A 280 -4.95 -2.22 19.86
CA MET A 280 -5.21 -2.97 18.63
C MET A 280 -3.93 -3.56 18.01
N TYR A 281 -2.81 -2.84 18.06
CA TYR A 281 -1.55 -3.28 17.45
C TYR A 281 -0.61 -4.02 18.40
N SER A 282 -0.66 -3.77 19.72
CA SER A 282 0.26 -4.39 20.69
C SER A 282 0.07 -5.90 20.80
N ASP A 283 -1.16 -6.37 20.69
CA ASP A 283 -1.52 -7.79 20.79
C ASP A 283 -1.29 -8.56 19.47
N GLN A 284 -0.87 -7.85 18.42
CA GLN A 284 -0.58 -8.44 17.13
C GLN A 284 0.88 -8.89 17.06
N GLN A 285 1.08 -10.21 17.12
CA GLN A 285 2.40 -10.83 17.11
C GLN A 285 2.44 -11.97 16.07
N PRO A 286 3.59 -12.21 15.42
CA PRO A 286 3.76 -13.37 14.55
C PRO A 286 3.52 -14.66 15.32
N ILE A 287 2.81 -15.60 14.70
CA ILE A 287 2.56 -16.94 15.26
C ILE A 287 3.09 -18.04 14.33
N PRO A 288 3.39 -19.24 14.85
CA PRO A 288 3.66 -20.40 14.01
C PRO A 288 2.49 -20.68 13.07
N SER A 289 2.80 -21.05 11.83
CA SER A 289 1.83 -21.13 10.74
C SER A 289 1.79 -22.52 10.11
N ARG A 290 0.58 -22.98 9.82
CA ARG A 290 0.33 -24.19 9.02
C ARG A 290 0.70 -24.00 7.55
N PHE A 291 0.71 -22.76 7.07
CA PHE A 291 0.88 -22.42 5.66
C PHE A 291 2.23 -21.75 5.34
N ALA A 292 3.22 -21.82 6.25
CA ALA A 292 4.53 -21.18 6.07
C ALA A 292 5.35 -21.73 4.89
N SER A 293 5.05 -22.95 4.40
CA SER A 293 5.79 -23.59 3.30
C SER A 293 5.65 -22.87 1.95
N VAL A 294 4.68 -21.96 1.82
CA VAL A 294 4.54 -21.09 0.64
C VAL A 294 5.71 -20.11 0.50
N ILE A 295 6.46 -19.86 1.57
CA ILE A 295 7.67 -19.03 1.57
C ILE A 295 8.81 -19.84 0.93
N ARG A 296 9.00 -19.67 -0.38
CA ARG A 296 9.99 -20.42 -1.16
C ARG A 296 10.58 -19.60 -2.32
N ASP A 297 11.84 -19.90 -2.64
CA ASP A 297 12.65 -19.14 -3.60
C ASP A 297 12.23 -19.32 -5.06
N ASP A 298 11.69 -20.48 -5.41
CA ASP A 298 11.23 -20.83 -6.76
C ASP A 298 9.79 -20.39 -7.07
N ALA A 299 9.05 -19.88 -6.07
CA ALA A 299 7.71 -19.34 -6.30
C ALA A 299 7.75 -18.10 -7.21
N ALA A 300 6.91 -18.11 -8.24
CA ALA A 300 6.66 -16.95 -9.09
C ALA A 300 5.93 -15.85 -8.30
N ALA A 301 5.05 -16.24 -7.39
CA ALA A 301 4.59 -15.36 -6.32
C ALA A 301 4.25 -16.17 -5.07
N TYR A 302 4.39 -15.55 -3.90
CA TYR A 302 3.78 -16.06 -2.68
C TYR A 302 3.27 -14.92 -1.80
N PHE A 303 2.31 -15.25 -0.95
CA PHE A 303 1.87 -14.44 0.17
C PHE A 303 1.76 -15.34 1.39
N HIS A 304 2.23 -14.86 2.53
CA HIS A 304 2.10 -15.52 3.82
C HIS A 304 1.72 -14.49 4.88
N GLY A 305 0.80 -14.85 5.77
CA GLY A 305 0.47 -14.04 6.94
C GLY A 305 0.01 -14.93 8.08
N ALA A 306 0.60 -14.76 9.25
CA ALA A 306 0.21 -15.50 10.45
C ALA A 306 0.43 -14.64 11.70
N ALA A 307 -0.66 -14.21 12.31
CA ALA A 307 -0.60 -13.33 13.48
C ALA A 307 -1.70 -13.63 14.50
N SER A 308 -1.38 -13.42 15.78
CA SER A 308 -2.39 -13.26 16.83
C SER A 308 -3.14 -11.95 16.64
N LEU A 309 -4.40 -11.91 17.06
CA LEU A 309 -5.24 -10.73 17.08
C LEU A 309 -5.75 -10.48 18.50
N GLY A 310 -5.57 -9.26 19.00
CA GLY A 310 -6.15 -8.84 20.27
C GLY A 310 -7.67 -8.62 20.17
N PRO A 311 -8.39 -8.61 21.30
CA PRO A 311 -9.86 -8.45 21.32
C PRO A 311 -10.37 -7.22 20.57
N ALA A 312 -9.68 -6.08 20.70
CA ALA A 312 -10.06 -4.83 20.03
C ALA A 312 -9.94 -4.93 18.51
N LEU A 313 -8.92 -5.64 18.01
CA LEU A 313 -8.73 -5.85 16.57
C LEU A 313 -9.71 -6.90 16.03
N VAL A 314 -10.05 -7.91 16.83
CA VAL A 314 -11.12 -8.88 16.51
C VAL A 314 -12.47 -8.17 16.35
N GLU A 315 -12.85 -7.34 17.32
CA GLU A 315 -14.09 -6.55 17.29
C GLU A 315 -14.13 -5.64 16.06
N GLN A 316 -13.08 -4.84 15.85
CA GLN A 316 -13.00 -3.96 14.68
C GLN A 316 -13.07 -4.73 13.35
N SER A 317 -12.40 -5.88 13.25
CA SER A 317 -12.41 -6.69 12.03
C SER A 317 -13.80 -7.23 11.73
N ARG A 318 -14.53 -7.69 12.75
CA ARG A 318 -15.93 -8.15 12.61
C ARG A 318 -16.86 -7.03 12.19
N ASP A 319 -16.72 -5.84 12.79
CA ASP A 319 -17.49 -4.66 12.41
C ASP A 319 -17.23 -4.26 10.96
N SER A 320 -15.96 -4.27 10.53
CA SER A 320 -15.58 -3.97 9.15
C SER A 320 -16.14 -4.97 8.15
N ILE A 321 -16.14 -6.27 8.49
CA ILE A 321 -16.74 -7.31 7.65
C ILE A 321 -18.26 -7.11 7.58
N SER A 322 -18.91 -6.85 8.71
CA SER A 322 -20.35 -6.61 8.76
C SER A 322 -20.74 -5.41 7.89
N GLY A 323 -20.00 -4.31 7.98
CA GLY A 323 -20.24 -3.12 7.14
C GLY A 323 -20.04 -3.42 5.66
N SER A 324 -19.02 -4.22 5.31
CA SER A 324 -18.77 -4.64 3.93
C SER A 324 -19.89 -5.54 3.39
N VAL A 325 -20.39 -6.47 4.21
CA VAL A 325 -21.54 -7.33 3.87
C VAL A 325 -22.78 -6.50 3.60
N THR A 326 -23.10 -5.54 4.46
CA THR A 326 -24.24 -4.62 4.26
C THR A 326 -24.10 -3.86 2.94
N MET A 327 -22.90 -3.35 2.64
CA MET A 327 -22.65 -2.63 1.38
C MET A 327 -22.83 -3.53 0.15
N VAL A 328 -22.32 -4.76 0.19
CA VAL A 328 -22.49 -5.73 -0.91
C VAL A 328 -23.96 -6.06 -1.11
N LYS A 329 -24.71 -6.33 -0.03
CA LYS A 329 -26.15 -6.61 -0.11
C LYS A 329 -26.92 -5.45 -0.73
N LYS A 330 -26.65 -4.22 -0.30
CA LYS A 330 -27.26 -3.00 -0.87
C LYS A 330 -26.94 -2.85 -2.36
N ALA A 331 -25.71 -3.11 -2.77
CA ALA A 331 -25.32 -3.05 -4.19
C ALA A 331 -26.04 -4.12 -5.02
N LEU A 332 -26.25 -5.32 -4.47
CA LEU A 332 -27.01 -6.39 -5.12
C LEU A 332 -28.49 -6.01 -5.24
N GLU A 333 -29.11 -5.48 -4.19
CA GLU A 333 -30.49 -4.98 -4.20
C GLU A 333 -30.73 -3.89 -5.26
N GLN A 334 -29.71 -3.09 -5.57
CA GLN A 334 -29.76 -2.06 -6.60
C GLN A 334 -29.51 -2.61 -8.01
N SER A 335 -28.96 -3.81 -8.14
CA SER A 335 -28.86 -4.49 -9.42
C SER A 335 -30.23 -5.11 -9.71
N ASP A 336 -31.03 -4.51 -10.61
CA ASP A 336 -32.32 -5.04 -11.09
C ASP A 336 -32.19 -6.42 -11.82
N GLU A 337 -31.10 -7.14 -11.57
CA GLU A 337 -30.68 -8.35 -12.24
C GLU A 337 -31.22 -9.63 -11.56
N LEU A 338 -31.48 -9.57 -10.24
CA LEU A 338 -31.97 -10.71 -9.44
C LEU A 338 -33.44 -10.51 -9.05
N ASN A 339 -34.23 -11.58 -9.07
CA ASN A 339 -35.59 -11.54 -8.52
C ASN A 339 -35.59 -11.71 -6.98
N GLU A 340 -36.73 -11.54 -6.32
CA GLU A 340 -36.85 -11.58 -4.85
C GLU A 340 -36.32 -12.89 -4.24
N ASP A 341 -36.65 -14.04 -4.83
CA ASP A 341 -36.20 -15.35 -4.34
C ASP A 341 -34.68 -15.52 -4.53
N GLU A 342 -34.15 -15.09 -5.67
CA GLU A 342 -32.71 -15.14 -5.94
C GLU A 342 -31.91 -14.20 -5.05
N MET A 343 -32.47 -13.04 -4.70
CA MET A 343 -31.87 -12.10 -3.76
C MET A 343 -31.79 -12.72 -2.35
N ALA A 344 -32.86 -13.37 -1.90
CA ALA A 344 -32.89 -14.06 -0.62
C ALA A 344 -31.82 -15.17 -0.55
N ASP A 345 -31.73 -15.98 -1.61
CA ASP A 345 -30.73 -17.05 -1.72
C ASP A 345 -29.29 -16.53 -1.65
N VAL A 346 -29.00 -15.43 -2.36
CA VAL A 346 -27.67 -14.79 -2.37
C VAL A 346 -27.36 -14.15 -1.03
N ASN A 347 -28.32 -13.47 -0.41
CA ASN A 347 -28.14 -12.84 0.91
C ASN A 347 -27.81 -13.87 1.99
N GLU A 348 -28.51 -15.01 2.00
CA GLU A 348 -28.22 -16.11 2.93
C GLU A 348 -26.81 -16.68 2.72
N LEU A 349 -26.34 -16.82 1.48
CA LEU A 349 -24.99 -17.27 1.20
C LEU A 349 -23.94 -16.28 1.71
N ILE A 350 -24.17 -14.98 1.46
CA ILE A 350 -23.28 -13.92 1.93
C ILE A 350 -23.19 -13.95 3.46
N ASP A 351 -24.32 -14.12 4.15
CA ASP A 351 -24.36 -14.22 5.61
C ASP A 351 -23.60 -15.44 6.13
N ALA A 352 -23.76 -16.60 5.48
CA ALA A 352 -23.06 -17.81 5.88
C ALA A 352 -21.54 -17.69 5.70
N VAL A 353 -21.07 -17.16 4.56
CA VAL A 353 -19.65 -16.90 4.33
C VAL A 353 -19.11 -15.88 5.34
N ALA A 354 -19.83 -14.79 5.57
CA ALA A 354 -19.42 -13.76 6.51
C ALA A 354 -19.38 -14.27 7.96
N GLY A 355 -20.37 -15.07 8.36
CA GLY A 355 -20.43 -15.72 9.66
C GLY A 355 -19.18 -16.57 9.93
N LEU A 356 -18.86 -17.48 9.00
CA LEU A 356 -17.65 -18.30 9.09
C LEU A 356 -16.37 -17.46 9.22
N VAL A 357 -16.21 -16.40 8.43
CA VAL A 357 -15.04 -15.52 8.52
C VAL A 357 -15.00 -14.79 9.87
N MET A 358 -16.13 -14.27 10.34
CA MET A 358 -16.22 -13.58 11.63
C MET A 358 -15.91 -14.50 12.81
N ASP A 359 -16.38 -15.75 12.76
CA ASP A 359 -16.13 -16.75 13.79
C ASP A 359 -14.68 -17.24 13.77
N SER A 360 -14.10 -17.37 12.57
CA SER A 360 -12.65 -17.65 12.41
C SER A 360 -11.79 -16.54 13.02
N ILE A 361 -12.14 -15.27 12.78
CA ILE A 361 -11.44 -14.12 13.38
C ILE A 361 -11.65 -14.07 14.89
N ALA A 362 -12.81 -14.50 15.40
CA ALA A 362 -13.12 -14.53 16.82
C ALA A 362 -12.19 -15.43 17.64
N GLU A 363 -11.48 -16.36 17.00
CA GLU A 363 -10.43 -17.15 17.65
C GLU A 363 -9.17 -16.34 18.00
N GLY A 364 -9.09 -15.08 17.58
CA GLY A 364 -7.97 -14.19 17.93
C GLY A 364 -6.68 -14.55 17.18
N LYS A 365 -6.80 -15.11 15.97
CA LYS A 365 -5.66 -15.39 15.09
C LYS A 365 -6.06 -15.29 13.63
N THR A 366 -5.05 -15.10 12.78
CA THR A 366 -5.12 -15.26 11.34
C THR A 366 -3.94 -16.12 10.92
N ASP A 367 -4.15 -17.03 9.98
CA ASP A 367 -3.08 -17.84 9.39
C ASP A 367 -3.48 -18.20 7.96
N ALA A 368 -2.72 -17.75 6.98
CA ALA A 368 -2.96 -18.00 5.57
C ALA A 368 -1.65 -18.01 4.78
N GLY A 369 -1.66 -18.79 3.69
CA GLY A 369 -0.55 -18.82 2.74
C GLY A 369 -1.05 -19.15 1.35
N GLY A 370 -0.51 -18.45 0.35
CA GLY A 370 -0.77 -18.68 -1.06
C GLY A 370 0.53 -18.73 -1.85
N VAL A 371 0.58 -19.63 -2.83
CA VAL A 371 1.74 -19.82 -3.71
C VAL A 371 1.31 -19.95 -5.15
N LEU A 372 2.07 -19.29 -6.02
CA LEU A 372 1.96 -19.33 -7.47
C LEU A 372 3.30 -19.84 -8.03
N LEU A 373 3.25 -20.96 -8.74
CA LEU A 373 4.35 -21.43 -9.57
C LEU A 373 4.01 -21.13 -11.03
N ALA A 374 4.97 -20.58 -11.76
CA ALA A 374 4.80 -20.26 -13.17
C ALA A 374 6.03 -20.67 -13.97
N ASP A 375 5.80 -21.31 -15.11
CA ASP A 375 6.80 -21.62 -16.13
C ASP A 375 6.18 -21.45 -17.52
N THR A 376 6.95 -21.72 -18.57
CA THR A 376 6.51 -21.65 -19.96
C THR A 376 5.38 -22.67 -20.18
N GLY A 377 4.13 -22.18 -20.29
CA GLY A 377 2.95 -23.01 -20.52
C GLY A 377 2.37 -23.71 -19.29
N SER A 378 2.89 -23.45 -18.08
CA SER A 378 2.33 -24.00 -16.84
C SER A 378 2.14 -22.91 -15.80
N LEU A 379 0.96 -22.90 -15.18
CA LEU A 379 0.62 -22.05 -14.05
C LEU A 379 -0.05 -22.93 -12.99
N GLN A 380 0.49 -22.88 -11.77
CA GLN A 380 -0.05 -23.62 -10.64
C GLN A 380 -0.30 -22.65 -9.49
N PHE A 381 -1.48 -22.71 -8.90
CA PHE A 381 -1.85 -21.89 -7.76
C PHE A 381 -2.49 -22.75 -6.68
N ALA A 382 -1.97 -22.63 -5.46
CA ALA A 382 -2.57 -23.20 -4.27
C ALA A 382 -2.58 -22.17 -3.14
N MET A 383 -3.62 -22.21 -2.32
CA MET A 383 -3.70 -21.44 -1.09
C MET A 383 -4.33 -22.27 0.02
N GLY A 384 -4.01 -21.91 1.25
CA GLY A 384 -4.61 -22.43 2.45
C GLY A 384 -4.88 -21.28 3.42
N THR A 385 -5.99 -21.39 4.14
CA THR A 385 -6.36 -20.46 5.20
C THR A 385 -6.91 -21.21 6.39
N PHE A 386 -6.64 -20.67 7.57
CA PHE A 386 -7.30 -21.06 8.80
C PHE A 386 -8.78 -20.67 8.73
N VAL A 387 -9.63 -21.55 9.25
CA VAL A 387 -11.05 -21.30 9.55
C VAL A 387 -11.39 -21.92 10.90
N SER A 388 -12.38 -21.38 11.61
CA SER A 388 -12.86 -21.96 12.87
C SER A 388 -13.60 -23.29 12.69
N ASP A 389 -14.24 -23.48 11.54
CA ASP A 389 -15.00 -24.70 11.25
C ASP A 389 -14.94 -25.02 9.73
N GLY A 390 -14.16 -26.03 9.38
CA GLY A 390 -14.05 -26.48 7.99
C GLY A 390 -15.25 -27.27 7.47
N ASP A 391 -16.05 -27.87 8.37
CA ASP A 391 -17.29 -28.55 7.99
C ASP A 391 -18.37 -27.53 7.62
N GLU A 392 -18.44 -26.42 8.36
CA GLU A 392 -19.26 -25.26 7.99
C GLU A 392 -18.84 -24.71 6.62
N ALA A 393 -17.53 -24.56 6.36
CA ALA A 393 -17.04 -24.15 5.05
C ALA A 393 -17.48 -25.10 3.94
N ALA A 394 -17.43 -26.42 4.17
CA ALA A 394 -17.92 -27.41 3.21
C ALA A 394 -19.44 -27.29 2.99
N GLN A 395 -20.19 -27.05 4.05
CA GLN A 395 -21.65 -26.91 4.01
C GLN A 395 -22.06 -25.68 3.20
N VAL A 396 -21.40 -24.54 3.38
CA VAL A 396 -21.64 -23.31 2.58
C VAL A 396 -21.50 -23.57 1.08
N VAL A 397 -20.47 -24.33 0.66
CA VAL A 397 -20.30 -24.69 -0.76
C VAL A 397 -21.39 -25.67 -1.24
N LYS A 398 -21.79 -26.62 -0.39
CA LYS A 398 -22.89 -27.56 -0.67
C LYS A 398 -24.24 -26.84 -0.85
N ASP A 399 -24.52 -25.86 0.00
CA ASP A 399 -25.75 -25.06 -0.06
C ASP A 399 -25.77 -24.17 -1.31
N LEU A 400 -24.64 -23.55 -1.66
CA LEU A 400 -24.48 -22.84 -2.93
C LEU A 400 -24.78 -23.75 -4.13
N ALA A 401 -24.24 -24.96 -4.14
CA ALA A 401 -24.46 -25.90 -5.23
C ALA A 401 -25.94 -26.30 -5.37
N ALA A 402 -26.64 -26.53 -4.24
CA ALA A 402 -28.06 -26.84 -4.24
C ALA A 402 -28.90 -25.69 -4.81
N LYS A 403 -28.58 -24.44 -4.44
CA LYS A 403 -29.26 -23.23 -4.96
C LYS A 403 -29.04 -23.00 -6.46
N LEU A 404 -27.94 -23.50 -7.02
CA LEU A 404 -27.59 -23.39 -8.43
C LEU A 404 -28.09 -24.57 -9.29
N GLU A 405 -28.64 -25.62 -8.67
CA GLU A 405 -29.10 -26.80 -9.38
C GLU A 405 -30.21 -26.48 -10.39
N GLY A 406 -30.06 -26.97 -11.63
CA GLY A 406 -31.05 -26.78 -12.69
C GLY A 406 -31.09 -25.39 -13.34
N LYS A 407 -30.29 -24.42 -12.87
CA LYS A 407 -30.14 -23.11 -13.52
C LYS A 407 -29.17 -23.20 -14.72
N PRO A 408 -29.38 -22.44 -15.81
CA PRO A 408 -28.48 -22.43 -16.97
C PRO A 408 -27.14 -21.77 -16.64
N ASN A 409 -26.06 -22.21 -17.28
CA ASN A 409 -24.69 -21.69 -17.11
C ASN A 409 -24.14 -21.76 -15.67
N THR A 410 -24.58 -22.74 -14.87
CA THR A 410 -24.06 -22.91 -13.52
C THR A 410 -22.83 -23.81 -13.45
N PRO A 411 -21.95 -23.59 -12.46
CA PRO A 411 -20.86 -24.53 -12.18
C PRO A 411 -21.41 -25.92 -11.82
N ARG A 412 -20.65 -26.95 -12.19
CA ARG A 412 -20.87 -28.33 -11.78
C ARG A 412 -20.07 -28.62 -10.52
N PHE A 413 -20.72 -29.20 -9.53
CA PHE A 413 -20.10 -29.50 -8.24
C PHE A 413 -19.96 -31.00 -8.07
N LYS A 414 -18.78 -31.45 -7.62
CA LYS A 414 -18.50 -32.82 -7.20
C LYS A 414 -17.95 -32.75 -5.80
N PHE A 415 -18.76 -33.17 -4.83
CA PHE A 415 -18.39 -33.18 -3.42
C PHE A 415 -17.75 -34.50 -3.04
N ASP A 416 -16.90 -34.45 -2.01
CA ASP A 416 -16.33 -35.63 -1.36
C ASP A 416 -15.62 -36.57 -2.37
N MET A 417 -14.95 -35.99 -3.38
CA MET A 417 -14.34 -36.73 -4.49
C MET A 417 -13.20 -37.63 -4.03
N SER A 418 -12.45 -37.17 -3.03
CA SER A 418 -11.32 -37.88 -2.46
C SER A 418 -10.97 -37.31 -1.10
N GLU A 419 -10.18 -38.06 -0.34
CA GLU A 419 -9.58 -37.62 0.91
C GLU A 419 -8.05 -37.68 0.79
N TYR A 420 -7.35 -36.68 1.32
CA TYR A 420 -5.89 -36.63 1.35
C TYR A 420 -5.40 -35.97 2.64
N GLY A 421 -4.59 -36.65 3.45
CA GLY A 421 -4.01 -36.06 4.67
C GLY A 421 -5.06 -35.58 5.68
N GLY A 422 -6.24 -36.21 5.74
CA GLY A 422 -7.37 -35.75 6.57
C GLY A 422 -8.15 -34.55 6.00
N VAL A 423 -7.89 -34.19 4.74
CA VAL A 423 -8.61 -33.13 4.01
C VAL A 423 -9.56 -33.77 2.99
N THR A 424 -10.82 -33.38 3.04
CA THR A 424 -11.82 -33.79 2.05
C THR A 424 -11.76 -32.86 0.84
N ILE A 425 -11.60 -33.40 -0.36
CA ILE A 425 -11.44 -32.63 -1.59
C ILE A 425 -12.75 -32.63 -2.39
N HIS A 426 -13.20 -31.43 -2.72
CA HIS A 426 -14.33 -31.12 -3.60
C HIS A 426 -13.83 -30.49 -4.90
N LEU A 427 -14.62 -30.58 -5.97
CA LEU A 427 -14.30 -29.99 -7.26
C LEU A 427 -15.49 -29.16 -7.78
N ILE A 428 -15.19 -27.94 -8.18
CA ILE A 428 -16.09 -27.02 -8.86
C ILE A 428 -15.60 -26.85 -10.30
N GLU A 429 -16.46 -27.13 -11.27
CA GLU A 429 -16.17 -26.99 -12.70
C GLU A 429 -17.08 -25.95 -13.32
N ALA A 430 -16.54 -24.87 -13.89
CA ALA A 430 -17.33 -23.84 -14.58
C ALA A 430 -16.89 -23.73 -16.04
N ASP A 431 -17.86 -23.69 -16.97
CA ASP A 431 -17.54 -23.46 -18.38
C ASP A 431 -17.07 -22.00 -18.56
N VAL A 432 -15.90 -21.82 -19.17
CA VAL A 432 -15.42 -20.49 -19.53
C VAL A 432 -16.22 -20.03 -20.75
N PRO A 433 -16.87 -18.85 -20.79
CA PRO A 433 -17.64 -18.41 -21.94
C PRO A 433 -16.82 -18.40 -23.24
N GLU A 434 -17.43 -18.71 -24.38
CA GLU A 434 -16.76 -18.65 -25.70
C GLU A 434 -16.30 -17.23 -26.07
N SER A 435 -16.91 -16.19 -25.49
CA SER A 435 -16.49 -14.80 -25.70
C SER A 435 -15.20 -14.42 -24.98
N GLU A 436 -14.69 -15.28 -24.09
CA GLU A 436 -13.53 -15.01 -23.23
C GLU A 436 -12.30 -15.76 -23.73
N ASP A 437 -11.92 -15.53 -25.00
CA ASP A 437 -10.81 -16.21 -25.68
C ASP A 437 -9.52 -16.17 -24.88
N GLU A 438 -9.15 -15.00 -24.34
CA GLU A 438 -7.93 -14.82 -23.53
C GLU A 438 -7.90 -15.75 -22.33
N ALA A 439 -9.03 -15.84 -21.64
CA ALA A 439 -9.09 -16.60 -20.43
C ALA A 439 -9.30 -18.10 -20.66
N ARG A 440 -9.90 -18.51 -21.79
CA ARG A 440 -9.83 -19.90 -22.25
C ARG A 440 -8.40 -20.36 -22.53
N LYS A 441 -7.53 -19.47 -23.02
CA LYS A 441 -6.11 -19.82 -23.21
C LYS A 441 -5.37 -20.05 -21.87
N VAL A 442 -5.82 -19.41 -20.78
CA VAL A 442 -5.20 -19.51 -19.45
C VAL A 442 -5.80 -20.67 -18.64
N LEU A 443 -7.13 -20.71 -18.54
CA LEU A 443 -7.89 -21.59 -17.64
C LEU A 443 -8.41 -22.85 -18.35
N GLY A 444 -8.32 -22.91 -19.68
CA GLY A 444 -8.95 -23.93 -20.51
C GLY A 444 -10.43 -23.64 -20.79
N ASP A 445 -11.09 -24.56 -21.50
CA ASP A 445 -12.53 -24.47 -21.78
C ASP A 445 -13.39 -24.61 -20.51
N VAL A 446 -12.85 -25.29 -19.50
CA VAL A 446 -13.50 -25.54 -18.22
C VAL A 446 -12.54 -25.12 -17.10
N LEU A 447 -12.92 -24.08 -16.36
CA LEU A 447 -12.25 -23.72 -15.12
C LEU A 447 -12.53 -24.81 -14.08
N LYS A 448 -11.47 -25.33 -13.47
CA LYS A 448 -11.54 -26.29 -12.37
C LYS A 448 -11.00 -25.66 -11.11
N VAL A 449 -11.77 -25.70 -10.03
CA VAL A 449 -11.36 -25.25 -8.70
C VAL A 449 -11.52 -26.40 -7.73
N TYR A 450 -10.41 -26.81 -7.13
CA TYR A 450 -10.39 -27.81 -6.07
C TYR A 450 -10.47 -27.11 -4.74
N VAL A 451 -11.42 -27.53 -3.90
CA VAL A 451 -11.60 -27.00 -2.55
C VAL A 451 -11.37 -28.13 -1.56
N GLY A 452 -10.37 -28.00 -0.70
CA GLY A 452 -10.09 -28.94 0.38
C GLY A 452 -10.63 -28.42 1.70
N THR A 453 -11.37 -29.22 2.45
CA THR A 453 -11.89 -28.86 3.79
C THR A 453 -11.35 -29.83 4.83
N ALA A 454 -10.87 -29.28 5.95
CA ALA A 454 -10.42 -30.00 7.14
C ALA A 454 -10.87 -29.23 8.39
N ASP A 455 -10.87 -29.86 9.56
CA ASP A 455 -11.45 -29.34 10.81
C ASP A 455 -11.24 -27.82 11.03
N GLU A 456 -10.01 -27.33 10.87
CA GLU A 456 -9.63 -25.92 11.09
C GLU A 456 -8.97 -25.26 9.84
N ALA A 457 -9.23 -25.76 8.63
CA ALA A 457 -8.62 -25.19 7.43
C ALA A 457 -9.41 -25.42 6.15
N VAL A 458 -9.30 -24.43 5.26
CA VAL A 458 -9.74 -24.53 3.86
C VAL A 458 -8.53 -24.38 2.95
N TYR A 459 -8.50 -25.20 1.90
CA TYR A 459 -7.51 -25.15 0.83
C TYR A 459 -8.19 -24.90 -0.50
N VAL A 460 -7.53 -24.16 -1.39
CA VAL A 460 -8.00 -23.93 -2.75
C VAL A 460 -6.85 -24.17 -3.72
N ALA A 461 -7.13 -24.88 -4.81
CA ALA A 461 -6.22 -25.03 -5.94
C ALA A 461 -6.97 -24.80 -7.26
N ILE A 462 -6.33 -24.10 -8.20
CA ILE A 462 -6.94 -23.75 -9.49
C ILE A 462 -6.28 -24.57 -10.61
N GLY A 463 -7.09 -25.35 -11.31
CA GLY A 463 -6.65 -26.24 -12.40
C GLY A 463 -6.06 -27.57 -11.92
N ASP A 464 -6.12 -28.58 -12.78
CA ASP A 464 -5.62 -29.94 -12.47
C ASP A 464 -4.13 -29.93 -12.10
N ALA A 465 -3.35 -29.05 -12.74
CA ALA A 465 -1.91 -28.94 -12.52
C ALA A 465 -1.55 -28.48 -11.08
N SER A 466 -2.49 -27.86 -10.37
CA SER A 466 -2.26 -27.31 -9.02
C SER A 466 -2.59 -28.29 -7.90
N VAL A 467 -3.18 -29.44 -8.20
CA VAL A 467 -3.61 -30.41 -7.17
C VAL A 467 -2.42 -30.93 -6.37
N ASP A 468 -1.30 -31.23 -7.03
CA ASP A 468 -0.10 -31.73 -6.34
C ASP A 468 0.54 -30.62 -5.48
N LEU A 469 0.46 -29.36 -5.90
CA LEU A 469 0.90 -28.21 -5.11
C LEU A 469 0.03 -28.00 -3.86
N ALA A 470 -1.29 -28.19 -3.96
CA ALA A 470 -2.17 -28.18 -2.79
C ALA A 470 -1.87 -29.35 -1.84
N LYS A 471 -1.57 -30.55 -2.35
CA LYS A 471 -1.15 -31.68 -1.51
C LYS A 471 0.16 -31.41 -0.78
N GLU A 472 1.14 -30.81 -1.46
CA GLU A 472 2.39 -30.36 -0.82
C GLU A 472 2.10 -29.38 0.33
N LEU A 473 1.19 -28.41 0.11
CA LEU A 473 0.76 -27.47 1.13
C LEU A 473 0.08 -28.20 2.31
N ILE A 474 -0.80 -29.17 2.04
CA ILE A 474 -1.45 -30.01 3.06
C ILE A 474 -0.41 -30.78 3.89
N ASP A 475 0.54 -31.45 3.23
CA ASP A 475 1.57 -32.26 3.90
C ASP A 475 2.46 -31.40 4.80
N SER A 476 2.82 -30.21 4.33
CA SER A 476 3.60 -29.24 5.10
C SER A 476 2.85 -28.65 6.29
N GLY A 477 1.51 -28.67 6.22
CA GLY A 477 0.61 -28.13 7.25
C GLY A 477 0.26 -29.10 8.36
N THR A 478 0.86 -30.30 8.39
CA THR A 478 0.64 -31.28 9.47
C THR A 478 1.17 -30.82 10.83
N THR A 479 2.11 -29.87 10.84
CA THR A 479 2.61 -29.19 12.04
C THR A 479 2.82 -27.72 11.75
N ASN A 480 2.45 -26.84 12.69
CA ASN A 480 2.73 -25.41 12.54
C ASN A 480 4.25 -25.16 12.52
N GLN A 481 4.69 -24.43 11.51
CA GLN A 481 6.09 -24.10 11.26
C GLN A 481 6.37 -22.64 11.65
N ALA A 482 7.61 -22.34 12.03
CA ALA A 482 8.02 -20.96 12.21
C ALA A 482 8.03 -20.24 10.85
N ALA A 483 7.33 -19.11 10.75
CA ALA A 483 7.23 -18.31 9.52
C ALA A 483 8.13 -17.06 9.53
N GLY A 484 8.98 -16.90 10.55
CA GLY A 484 9.82 -15.73 10.77
C GLY A 484 9.19 -14.71 11.72
N GLU A 485 9.71 -13.48 11.68
CA GLU A 485 9.29 -12.36 12.54
C GLU A 485 8.23 -11.45 11.90
N ALA A 486 7.86 -11.73 10.64
CA ALA A 486 6.88 -10.93 9.90
C ALA A 486 5.44 -11.30 10.30
N LEU A 487 4.58 -10.29 10.44
CA LEU A 487 3.12 -10.47 10.54
C LEU A 487 2.56 -10.96 9.21
N SER A 488 3.08 -10.40 8.11
CA SER A 488 2.81 -10.84 6.76
C SER A 488 3.98 -10.49 5.83
N GLN A 489 4.12 -11.27 4.78
CA GLN A 489 5.16 -11.11 3.77
C GLN A 489 4.71 -11.66 2.43
N GLY A 490 5.23 -11.10 1.36
CA GLY A 490 4.95 -11.59 0.02
C GLY A 490 6.05 -11.23 -0.96
N ARG A 491 6.17 -12.02 -2.01
CA ARG A 491 7.14 -11.80 -3.07
C ARG A 491 6.51 -12.13 -4.42
N ILE A 492 6.86 -11.35 -5.44
CA ILE A 492 6.48 -11.57 -6.83
C ILE A 492 7.73 -11.53 -7.69
N LEU A 493 7.90 -12.51 -8.57
CA LEU A 493 8.91 -12.55 -9.61
C LEU A 493 8.23 -12.36 -10.97
N MET A 494 8.49 -11.22 -11.61
CA MET A 494 7.85 -10.89 -12.90
C MET A 494 8.25 -11.84 -14.02
N LEU A 495 9.51 -12.28 -14.10
CA LEU A 495 10.02 -13.07 -15.23
C LEU A 495 9.23 -14.37 -15.49
N PRO A 496 9.01 -15.27 -14.51
CA PRO A 496 8.25 -16.50 -14.73
C PRO A 496 6.79 -16.21 -15.15
N ILE A 497 6.15 -15.20 -14.54
CA ILE A 497 4.79 -14.78 -14.90
C ILE A 497 4.75 -14.27 -16.35
N LEU A 498 5.68 -13.39 -16.73
CA LEU A 498 5.76 -12.85 -18.08
C LEU A 498 6.06 -13.93 -19.13
N LYS A 499 6.89 -14.93 -18.81
CA LYS A 499 7.14 -16.09 -19.68
C LYS A 499 5.88 -16.92 -19.89
N TYR A 500 5.10 -17.13 -18.84
CA TYR A 500 3.80 -17.79 -18.94
C TYR A 500 2.83 -17.00 -19.82
N VAL A 501 2.63 -15.71 -19.55
CA VAL A 501 1.74 -14.86 -20.35
C VAL A 501 2.19 -14.84 -21.82
N ARG A 502 3.49 -14.69 -22.10
CA ARG A 502 4.04 -14.74 -23.46
C ARG A 502 3.76 -16.07 -24.18
N SER A 503 3.72 -17.18 -23.45
CA SER A 503 3.41 -18.50 -24.04
C SER A 503 1.96 -18.63 -24.49
N ILE A 504 1.08 -17.81 -23.93
CA ILE A 504 -0.35 -17.72 -24.25
C ILE A 504 -0.57 -16.69 -25.36
N GLU A 505 -0.02 -15.49 -25.16
CA GLU A 505 -0.15 -14.37 -26.06
C GLU A 505 1.13 -13.54 -26.05
N SER A 506 1.82 -13.55 -27.20
CA SER A 506 2.98 -12.69 -27.42
C SER A 506 2.53 -11.34 -27.93
N ASN A 507 3.10 -10.30 -27.36
CA ASN A 507 3.05 -8.95 -27.90
C ASN A 507 4.41 -8.26 -27.70
N PRO A 508 4.71 -7.21 -28.50
CA PRO A 508 6.02 -6.56 -28.46
C PRO A 508 6.43 -6.02 -27.08
N VAL A 509 5.45 -5.62 -26.26
CA VAL A 509 5.70 -5.07 -24.92
C VAL A 509 6.13 -6.18 -23.96
N ILE A 510 5.41 -7.30 -23.93
CA ILE A 510 5.77 -8.48 -23.11
C ILE A 510 7.11 -9.06 -23.56
N ASP A 511 7.35 -9.14 -24.88
CA ASP A 511 8.60 -9.65 -25.42
C ASP A 511 9.80 -8.79 -24.98
N ALA A 512 9.67 -7.47 -25.04
CA ALA A 512 10.70 -6.55 -24.58
C ALA A 512 10.97 -6.68 -23.07
N MET A 513 9.92 -6.83 -22.25
CA MET A 513 10.06 -7.04 -20.81
C MET A 513 10.78 -8.36 -20.50
N VAL A 514 10.37 -9.48 -21.12
CA VAL A 514 11.02 -10.78 -20.93
C VAL A 514 12.47 -10.75 -21.41
N GLN A 515 12.73 -10.10 -22.54
CA GLN A 515 14.08 -9.99 -23.09
C GLN A 515 14.99 -9.17 -22.17
N SER A 516 14.53 -8.03 -21.67
CA SER A 516 15.28 -7.19 -20.72
C SER A 516 15.69 -7.97 -19.46
N LEU A 517 14.73 -8.66 -18.84
CA LEU A 517 14.98 -9.49 -17.66
C LEU A 517 15.92 -10.67 -17.96
N THR A 518 15.72 -11.37 -19.07
CA THR A 518 16.52 -12.57 -19.42
C THR A 518 17.95 -12.22 -19.76
N ASN A 519 18.18 -11.15 -20.54
CA ASN A 519 19.52 -10.74 -20.98
C ASN A 519 20.42 -10.35 -19.80
N GLU A 520 19.83 -9.82 -18.74
CA GLU A 520 20.55 -9.33 -17.57
C GLU A 520 20.51 -10.30 -16.38
N ASN A 521 19.94 -11.50 -16.58
CA ASN A 521 19.77 -12.51 -15.53
C ASN A 521 19.04 -11.96 -14.29
N LEU A 522 17.96 -11.19 -14.53
CA LEU A 522 17.11 -10.58 -13.50
C LEU A 522 15.75 -11.29 -13.45
N SER A 523 15.19 -11.44 -12.25
CA SER A 523 13.87 -12.06 -12.04
C SER A 523 12.72 -11.04 -12.05
N GLY A 524 13.01 -9.75 -11.85
CA GLY A 524 11.99 -8.71 -11.68
C GLY A 524 11.24 -8.88 -10.35
N GLN A 525 11.97 -8.80 -9.24
CA GLN A 525 11.45 -9.06 -7.90
C GLN A 525 10.74 -7.83 -7.31
N VAL A 526 9.56 -8.06 -6.73
CA VAL A 526 8.89 -7.16 -5.78
C VAL A 526 8.68 -7.92 -4.49
N GLU A 527 8.96 -7.31 -3.35
CA GLU A 527 8.81 -7.92 -2.03
C GLU A 527 8.12 -6.96 -1.07
N PHE A 528 7.24 -7.49 -0.24
CA PHE A 528 6.57 -6.76 0.83
C PHE A 528 6.77 -7.49 2.15
N THR A 529 6.97 -6.75 3.23
CA THR A 529 7.00 -7.31 4.59
C THR A 529 6.36 -6.33 5.56
N ALA A 530 5.46 -6.83 6.41
CA ALA A 530 4.92 -6.12 7.56
C ALA A 530 5.40 -6.78 8.86
N ASN A 531 5.85 -5.98 9.81
CA ASN A 531 6.30 -6.44 11.12
C ASN A 531 5.62 -5.63 12.23
N SER A 532 5.39 -6.30 13.36
CA SER A 532 4.99 -5.62 14.58
C SER A 532 6.16 -4.79 15.13
N ILE A 533 5.84 -3.65 15.73
CA ILE A 533 6.75 -2.87 16.57
C ILE A 533 5.98 -2.48 17.85
N PRO A 534 6.65 -2.06 18.93
CA PRO A 534 5.95 -1.61 20.13
C PRO A 534 4.90 -0.53 19.79
N SER A 535 3.65 -0.75 20.22
CA SER A 535 2.51 0.13 19.98
C SER A 535 2.26 0.47 18.50
N GLY A 536 2.67 -0.38 17.55
CA GLY A 536 2.50 -0.04 16.13
C GLY A 536 2.96 -1.10 15.13
N GLN A 537 3.18 -0.65 13.90
CA GLN A 537 3.63 -1.49 12.80
C GLN A 537 4.67 -0.79 11.93
N LYS A 538 5.54 -1.59 11.31
CA LYS A 538 6.39 -1.15 10.19
C LYS A 538 6.12 -2.01 8.97
N ALA A 539 6.06 -1.39 7.80
CA ALA A 539 5.98 -2.09 6.53
C ALA A 539 7.09 -1.62 5.60
N ASN A 540 7.60 -2.54 4.79
CA ASN A 540 8.61 -2.29 3.79
C ASN A 540 8.18 -2.91 2.46
N LEU A 541 8.36 -2.16 1.38
CA LEU A 541 8.17 -2.60 0.00
C LEU A 541 9.49 -2.42 -0.75
N VAL A 542 10.01 -3.50 -1.30
CA VAL A 542 11.24 -3.53 -2.10
C VAL A 542 10.89 -3.79 -3.55
N ILE A 543 11.42 -2.97 -4.44
CA ILE A 543 11.30 -3.14 -5.90
C ILE A 543 12.70 -3.28 -6.48
N GLY A 544 13.04 -4.47 -6.96
CA GLY A 544 14.35 -4.76 -7.54
C GLY A 544 14.56 -4.13 -8.93
N GLU A 545 15.83 -3.92 -9.31
CA GLU A 545 16.25 -3.36 -10.60
C GLU A 545 15.57 -4.00 -11.81
N GLY A 546 15.33 -5.31 -11.76
CA GLY A 546 14.67 -6.04 -12.84
C GLY A 546 13.29 -5.48 -13.17
N VAL A 547 12.52 -5.04 -12.17
CA VAL A 547 11.19 -4.44 -12.38
C VAL A 547 11.33 -3.13 -13.15
N LEU A 548 12.27 -2.27 -12.73
CA LEU A 548 12.51 -0.97 -13.37
C LEU A 548 12.93 -1.13 -14.83
N LYS A 549 13.82 -2.10 -15.10
CA LYS A 549 14.30 -2.42 -16.45
C LYS A 549 13.21 -3.01 -17.32
N ALA A 550 12.41 -3.93 -16.79
CA ALA A 550 11.26 -4.48 -17.48
C ALA A 550 10.28 -3.36 -17.87
N VAL A 551 9.86 -2.52 -16.91
CA VAL A 551 8.95 -1.40 -17.17
C VAL A 551 9.54 -0.44 -18.23
N GLY A 552 10.82 -0.08 -18.11
CA GLY A 552 11.51 0.75 -19.11
C GLY A 552 11.48 0.15 -20.51
N ALA A 553 11.79 -1.15 -20.64
CA ALA A 553 11.72 -1.86 -21.91
C ALA A 553 10.30 -1.93 -22.49
N GLY A 554 9.30 -2.17 -21.64
CA GLY A 554 7.89 -2.20 -22.02
C GLY A 554 7.38 -0.85 -22.52
N ILE A 555 7.74 0.25 -21.85
CA ILE A 555 7.39 1.61 -22.29
C ILE A 555 8.01 1.90 -23.66
N GLN A 556 9.29 1.59 -23.86
CA GLN A 556 9.98 1.81 -25.13
C GLN A 556 9.32 1.02 -26.28
N ALA A 557 9.01 -0.26 -26.04
CA ALA A 557 8.33 -1.10 -27.02
C ALA A 557 6.92 -0.58 -27.36
N GLY A 558 6.16 -0.16 -26.34
CA GLY A 558 4.81 0.40 -26.53
C GLY A 558 4.82 1.71 -27.32
N GLN A 559 5.81 2.58 -27.08
CA GLN A 559 5.99 3.80 -27.87
C GLN A 559 6.38 3.51 -29.32
N ALA A 560 7.29 2.55 -29.54
CA ALA A 560 7.68 2.15 -30.90
C ALA A 560 6.51 1.55 -31.69
N ALA A 561 5.65 0.75 -31.04
CA ALA A 561 4.46 0.19 -31.66
C ALA A 561 3.47 1.30 -32.08
N LYS A 562 3.18 2.27 -31.20
CA LYS A 562 2.30 3.41 -31.55
C LYS A 562 2.84 4.25 -32.72
N GLN A 563 4.15 4.47 -32.77
CA GLN A 563 4.79 5.19 -33.88
C GLN A 563 4.71 4.42 -35.21
N ALA A 564 4.76 3.09 -35.17
CA ALA A 564 4.62 2.25 -36.36
C ALA A 564 3.18 2.21 -36.88
N ASP A 565 2.18 2.30 -35.98
CA ASP A 565 0.76 2.28 -36.33
C ASP A 565 0.19 3.65 -36.76
N GLY A 566 0.98 4.72 -36.68
CA GLY A 566 0.63 6.05 -37.20
C GLY A 566 -0.36 6.85 -36.35
N ASP A 567 -0.59 6.44 -35.10
CA ASP A 567 -1.52 7.08 -34.17
C ASP A 567 -0.72 8.07 -33.28
N PHE A 568 -0.86 9.37 -33.55
CA PHE A 568 -0.29 10.48 -32.78
C PHE A 568 -1.38 11.34 -32.15
#